data_AF-A0AAU2AT39-F1
#
_entry.id   AF-A0AAU2AT39-F1
#
_cell.length_a   1.000
_cell.length_b   1.000
_cell.length_c   1.000
_cell.angle_alpha   90.00
_cell.angle_beta   90.00
_cell.angle_gamma   90.00
#
_symmetry.space_group_name_H-M   'P 1'
#
loop_
_entity.id
_entity.type
_entity.pdbx_description
1 polymer ?
#
loop_
_entity_poly.entity_id
_entity_poly.type
_entity_poly.pdbx_seq_one_letter_code
_entity_poly.pdbx_strand_id
1 'polypeptide(L)'
;MQTASDLLNAAGALMAALSAHADLPVPKVTSEQVVSAERDASGDLVLVWGLGFGFHRDTALSDFEQWRQALVVDPATVDHGSTGPHAWLSAATTYAGVPLTLTGYYSLALGNHVRDPHVDPGMPVGEDGGAK
;
A
#
# COMPACT_ATOMS: atom_id res chain seq x y z
N MET A 1 -7.81 -25.08 6.75
CA MET A 1 -6.69 -25.85 6.15
C MET A 1 -6.69 -25.55 4.67
N GLN A 2 -5.55 -25.15 4.10
CA GLN A 2 -5.43 -24.93 2.65
C GLN A 2 -5.34 -26.29 1.95
N THR A 3 -6.04 -26.45 0.84
CA THR A 3 -6.01 -27.64 -0.01
C THR A 3 -5.25 -27.38 -1.30
N ALA A 4 -4.88 -28.45 -2.01
CA ALA A 4 -4.29 -28.33 -3.35
C ALA A 4 -5.26 -27.66 -4.35
N SER A 5 -6.56 -27.89 -4.20
CA SER A 5 -7.60 -27.25 -5.03
C SER A 5 -7.63 -25.74 -4.83
N ASP A 6 -7.47 -25.25 -3.60
CA ASP A 6 -7.42 -23.82 -3.32
C ASP A 6 -6.24 -23.15 -4.02
N LEU A 7 -5.07 -23.81 -4.03
CA LEU A 7 -3.88 -23.32 -4.72
C LEU A 7 -4.05 -23.31 -6.24
N LEU A 8 -4.65 -24.36 -6.82
CA LEU A 8 -4.93 -24.44 -8.25
C LEU A 8 -5.92 -23.35 -8.68
N ASN A 9 -6.96 -23.12 -7.90
CA ASN A 9 -7.93 -22.05 -8.15
C ASN A 9 -7.25 -20.67 -8.07
N ALA A 10 -6.42 -20.43 -7.05
CA ALA A 10 -5.66 -19.20 -6.91
C ALA A 10 -4.69 -18.98 -8.08
N ALA A 11 -3.98 -20.02 -8.53
CA ALA A 11 -3.10 -19.93 -9.69
C ALA A 11 -3.88 -19.63 -10.98
N GLY A 12 -5.06 -20.24 -11.16
CA GLY A 12 -5.95 -19.96 -12.29
C GLY A 12 -6.45 -18.51 -12.30
N ALA A 13 -6.91 -18.01 -11.15
CA ALA A 13 -7.35 -16.62 -10.99
C ALA A 13 -6.21 -15.64 -11.24
N LEU A 14 -4.99 -15.93 -10.75
CA LEU A 14 -3.81 -15.14 -11.01
C LEU A 14 -3.49 -15.06 -12.51
N MET A 15 -3.43 -16.20 -13.18
CA MET A 15 -3.15 -16.25 -14.62
C MET A 15 -4.21 -15.49 -15.43
N ALA A 16 -5.48 -15.61 -15.06
CA ALA A 16 -6.56 -14.86 -15.68
C ALA A 16 -6.41 -13.35 -15.46
N ALA A 17 -6.11 -12.90 -14.24
CA ALA A 17 -5.93 -11.49 -13.92
C ALA A 17 -4.74 -10.87 -14.69
N LEU A 18 -3.59 -11.55 -14.68
CA LEU A 18 -2.39 -11.09 -15.40
C LEU A 18 -2.58 -11.10 -16.92
N SER A 19 -3.36 -12.03 -17.46
CA SER A 19 -3.65 -12.09 -18.90
C SER A 19 -4.64 -11.01 -19.33
N ALA A 20 -5.66 -10.73 -18.51
CA ALA A 20 -6.68 -9.72 -18.79
C ALA A 20 -6.15 -8.28 -18.68
N HIS A 21 -5.11 -8.08 -17.85
CA HIS A 21 -4.54 -6.77 -17.53
C HIS A 21 -3.03 -6.74 -17.75
N ALA A 22 -2.59 -7.31 -18.87
CA ALA A 22 -1.17 -7.50 -19.20
C ALA A 22 -0.40 -6.18 -19.41
N ASP A 23 -1.11 -5.06 -19.56
CA ASP A 23 -0.58 -3.71 -19.69
C ASP A 23 -0.35 -3.00 -18.34
N LEU A 24 -0.84 -3.57 -17.23
CA LEU A 24 -0.66 -2.99 -15.90
C LEU A 24 0.72 -3.31 -15.28
N PRO A 25 1.19 -2.46 -14.34
CA PRO A 25 2.38 -2.75 -13.55
C PRO A 25 2.28 -4.11 -12.83
N VAL A 26 3.32 -4.92 -12.88
CA VAL A 26 3.30 -6.26 -12.28
C VAL A 26 3.26 -6.16 -10.74
N PRO A 27 2.22 -6.70 -10.06
CA PRO A 27 2.16 -6.72 -8.60
C PRO A 27 3.17 -7.72 -8.02
N LYS A 28 3.56 -7.51 -6.76
CA LYS A 28 4.11 -8.60 -5.95
C LYS A 28 2.96 -9.53 -5.56
N VAL A 29 3.03 -10.80 -5.98
CA VAL A 29 1.96 -11.76 -5.74
C VAL A 29 2.32 -12.68 -4.58
N THR A 30 1.38 -12.86 -3.66
CA THR A 30 1.41 -13.86 -2.59
C THR A 30 0.15 -14.72 -2.62
N SER A 31 0.25 -15.95 -2.13
CA SER A 31 -0.93 -16.76 -1.77
C SER A 31 -0.88 -16.99 -0.27
N GLU A 32 -1.80 -16.36 0.46
CA GLU A 32 -1.81 -16.31 1.91
C GLU A 32 -3.24 -16.13 2.44
N GLN A 33 -3.38 -15.99 3.77
CA GLN A 33 -4.62 -15.49 4.34
C GLN A 33 -4.76 -14.00 4.02
N VAL A 34 -5.85 -13.67 3.35
CA VAL A 34 -6.18 -12.33 2.89
C VAL A 34 -7.47 -11.86 3.54
N VAL A 35 -7.65 -10.55 3.57
CA VAL A 35 -8.89 -9.95 4.07
C VAL A 35 -9.99 -10.20 3.03
N SER A 36 -11.08 -10.82 3.46
CA SER A 36 -12.29 -10.95 2.66
C SER A 36 -12.98 -9.59 2.50
N ALA A 37 -13.75 -9.44 1.42
CA ALA A 37 -14.67 -8.31 1.29
C ALA A 37 -15.80 -8.35 2.34
N GLU A 38 -16.02 -9.50 2.97
CA GLU A 38 -17.01 -9.71 4.03
C GLU A 38 -16.47 -9.33 5.41
N ARG A 39 -17.34 -8.76 6.25
CA ARG A 39 -17.12 -8.56 7.69
C ARG A 39 -17.92 -9.60 8.46
N ASP A 40 -17.43 -10.02 9.61
CA ASP A 40 -18.20 -10.93 10.47
C ASP A 40 -19.36 -10.20 11.18
N ALA A 41 -20.12 -10.94 12.00
CA ALA A 41 -21.26 -10.38 12.73
C ALA A 41 -20.87 -9.30 13.76
N SER A 42 -19.61 -9.25 14.18
CA SER A 42 -19.06 -8.23 15.08
C SER A 42 -18.54 -7.01 14.32
N GLY A 43 -18.47 -7.08 12.99
CA GLY A 43 -17.86 -6.08 12.13
C GLY A 43 -16.35 -6.27 11.97
N ASP A 44 -15.79 -7.38 12.45
CA ASP A 44 -14.36 -7.66 12.36
C ASP A 44 -13.98 -8.18 10.96
N LEU A 45 -12.69 -8.06 10.65
CA LEU A 45 -12.11 -8.54 9.41
C LEU A 45 -12.16 -10.08 9.35
N VAL A 46 -12.70 -10.63 8.25
CA VAL A 46 -12.67 -12.07 8.01
C VAL A 46 -11.43 -12.43 7.18
N LEU A 47 -10.62 -13.35 7.68
CA LEU A 47 -9.45 -13.87 6.96
C LEU A 47 -9.80 -15.15 6.21
N VAL A 48 -9.50 -15.16 4.90
CA VAL A 48 -9.75 -16.29 4.00
C VAL A 48 -8.50 -16.58 3.17
N TRP A 49 -8.34 -17.80 2.65
CA TRP A 49 -7.24 -18.10 1.73
C TRP A 49 -7.51 -17.48 0.35
N GLY A 50 -6.51 -16.81 -0.21
CA GLY A 50 -6.65 -16.14 -1.49
C GLY A 50 -5.33 -15.65 -2.08
N LEU A 51 -5.43 -14.56 -2.85
CA LEU A 51 -4.32 -13.88 -3.50
C LEU A 51 -4.07 -12.50 -2.88
N GLY A 52 -2.81 -12.15 -2.66
CA GLY A 52 -2.39 -10.80 -2.27
C GLY A 52 -1.61 -10.15 -3.41
N PHE A 53 -2.04 -8.97 -3.85
CA PHE A 53 -1.30 -8.11 -4.79
C PHE A 53 -0.72 -6.93 -4.03
N GLY A 54 0.59 -6.97 -3.80
CA GLY A 54 1.35 -5.91 -3.13
C GLY A 54 2.05 -4.98 -4.11
N PHE A 55 1.89 -3.68 -3.90
CA PHE A 55 2.55 -2.63 -4.67
C PHE A 55 3.52 -1.87 -3.77
N HIS A 56 4.77 -1.77 -4.19
CA HIS A 56 5.85 -1.15 -3.43
C HIS A 56 6.60 -0.14 -4.31
N ARG A 57 7.43 0.71 -3.68
CA ARG A 57 8.23 1.79 -4.31
C ARG A 57 7.43 3.07 -4.55
N ASP A 58 8.07 4.03 -5.22
CA ASP A 58 7.54 5.38 -5.41
C ASP A 58 6.26 5.41 -6.27
N THR A 59 6.00 4.38 -7.07
CA THR A 59 4.78 4.23 -7.88
C THR A 59 3.69 3.40 -7.20
N ALA A 60 3.89 2.95 -5.95
CA ALA A 60 2.99 2.00 -5.30
C ALA A 60 1.52 2.45 -5.29
N LEU A 61 1.26 3.74 -5.04
CA LEU A 61 -0.11 4.28 -5.01
C LEU A 61 -0.74 4.38 -6.40
N SER A 62 0.03 4.78 -7.42
CA SER A 62 -0.48 4.81 -8.80
C SER A 62 -0.72 3.40 -9.35
N ASP A 63 0.13 2.44 -8.98
CA ASP A 63 0.01 1.06 -9.43
C ASP A 63 -1.18 0.38 -8.74
N PHE A 64 -1.35 0.62 -7.44
CA PHE A 64 -2.55 0.19 -6.70
C PHE A 64 -3.84 0.73 -7.34
N GLU A 65 -3.87 2.03 -7.66
CA GLU A 65 -5.07 2.67 -8.22
C GLU A 65 -5.41 2.14 -9.61
N GLN A 66 -4.41 1.88 -10.47
CA GLN A 66 -4.60 1.25 -11.77
C GLN A 66 -5.24 -0.13 -11.63
N TRP A 67 -4.73 -0.96 -10.72
CA TRP A 67 -5.30 -2.28 -10.45
C TRP A 67 -6.69 -2.22 -9.84
N ARG A 68 -6.94 -1.29 -8.90
CA ARG A 68 -8.27 -1.07 -8.32
C ARG A 68 -9.31 -0.77 -9.40
N GLN A 69 -8.98 0.13 -10.32
CA GLN A 69 -9.85 0.51 -11.44
C GLN A 69 -10.07 -0.66 -12.40
N ALA A 70 -9.01 -1.35 -12.79
CA ALA A 70 -9.08 -2.49 -13.71
C ALA A 70 -9.94 -3.64 -13.17
N LEU A 71 -9.90 -3.85 -11.86
CA LEU A 71 -10.69 -4.86 -11.15
C LEU A 71 -12.07 -4.34 -10.69
N VAL A 72 -12.42 -3.10 -11.04
CA VAL A 72 -13.71 -2.46 -10.73
C VAL A 72 -14.04 -2.48 -9.22
N VAL A 73 -13.01 -2.30 -8.38
CA VAL A 73 -13.17 -2.25 -6.92
C VAL A 73 -13.61 -0.84 -6.52
N ASP A 74 -14.69 -0.67 -5.76
CA ASP A 74 -15.20 0.66 -5.36
C ASP A 74 -14.14 1.46 -4.56
N PRO A 75 -13.82 2.72 -4.92
CA PRO A 75 -12.90 3.54 -4.12
C PRO A 75 -13.39 3.76 -2.68
N ALA A 76 -14.70 3.70 -2.41
CA ALA A 76 -15.25 3.87 -1.07
C ALA A 76 -14.98 2.67 -0.15
N THR A 77 -14.57 1.52 -0.68
CA THR A 77 -14.22 0.32 0.11
C THR A 77 -12.73 0.22 0.41
N VAL A 78 -11.93 1.24 0.03
CA VAL A 78 -10.50 1.27 0.31
C VAL A 78 -10.28 1.63 1.78
N ASP A 79 -9.66 0.72 2.51
CA ASP A 79 -9.20 0.92 3.88
C ASP A 79 -7.79 1.53 3.89
N HIS A 80 -7.47 2.23 4.98
CA HIS A 80 -6.15 2.79 5.25
C HIS A 80 -5.62 2.24 6.58
N GLY A 81 -4.32 1.92 6.61
CA GLY A 81 -3.62 1.56 7.83
C GLY A 81 -2.22 2.18 7.91
N SER A 82 -1.65 2.19 9.11
CA SER A 82 -0.28 2.68 9.34
C SER A 82 0.43 1.98 10.49
N THR A 83 1.75 1.95 10.44
CA THR A 83 2.65 1.50 11.50
C THR A 83 3.96 2.28 11.41
N GLY A 84 4.21 3.13 12.41
CA GLY A 84 5.37 4.02 12.41
C GLY A 84 5.40 4.93 11.17
N PRO A 85 6.52 4.99 10.42
CA PRO A 85 6.62 5.80 9.22
C PRO A 85 5.99 5.14 7.98
N HIS A 86 5.42 3.93 8.11
CA HIS A 86 4.84 3.18 7.01
C HIS A 86 3.33 3.26 7.04
N ALA A 87 2.71 3.43 5.88
CA ALA A 87 1.27 3.40 5.70
C ALA A 87 0.91 2.57 4.47
N TRP A 88 -0.35 2.15 4.39
CA TRP A 88 -0.85 1.40 3.26
C TRP A 88 -2.31 1.69 3.00
N LEU A 89 -2.69 1.54 1.74
CA LEU A 89 -4.07 1.39 1.30
C LEU A 89 -4.34 -0.08 1.05
N SER A 90 -5.52 -0.56 1.41
CA SER A 90 -5.95 -1.93 1.14
C SER A 90 -7.37 -1.98 0.61
N ALA A 91 -7.62 -2.85 -0.35
CA ALA A 91 -8.97 -3.12 -0.85
C ALA A 91 -9.16 -4.61 -1.08
N ALA A 92 -10.29 -5.15 -0.62
CA ALA A 92 -10.66 -6.55 -0.81
C ALA A 92 -11.67 -6.69 -1.96
N THR A 93 -11.53 -7.74 -2.75
CA THR A 93 -12.44 -8.10 -3.84
C THR A 93 -12.44 -9.61 -4.07
N THR A 94 -13.19 -10.07 -5.06
CA THR A 94 -13.14 -11.45 -5.56
C THR A 94 -12.85 -11.41 -7.06
N TYR A 95 -11.90 -12.21 -7.52
CA TYR A 95 -11.58 -12.34 -8.94
C TYR A 95 -11.64 -13.82 -9.35
N ALA A 96 -12.43 -14.13 -10.38
CA ALA A 96 -12.68 -15.51 -10.83
C ALA A 96 -13.08 -16.46 -9.67
N GLY A 97 -13.84 -15.96 -8.69
CA GLY A 97 -14.28 -16.71 -7.51
C GLY A 97 -13.22 -16.87 -6.41
N VAL A 98 -12.03 -16.29 -6.56
CA VAL A 98 -10.95 -16.33 -5.57
C VAL A 98 -10.87 -14.98 -4.84
N PRO A 99 -10.86 -14.97 -3.49
CA PRO A 99 -10.60 -13.75 -2.72
C PRO A 99 -9.25 -13.11 -3.08
N LEU A 100 -9.26 -11.79 -3.29
CA LEU A 100 -8.10 -11.01 -3.67
C LEU A 100 -8.01 -9.74 -2.82
N THR A 101 -6.86 -9.48 -2.21
CA THR A 101 -6.55 -8.20 -1.56
C THR A 101 -5.50 -7.45 -2.37
N LEU A 102 -5.77 -6.18 -2.65
CA LEU A 102 -4.80 -5.22 -3.17
C LEU A 102 -4.21 -4.45 -1.99
N THR A 103 -2.88 -4.26 -1.96
CA THR A 103 -2.21 -3.45 -0.94
C THR A 103 -1.15 -2.53 -1.54
N GLY A 104 -1.35 -1.22 -1.44
CA GLY A 104 -0.39 -0.21 -1.87
C GLY A 104 0.36 0.39 -0.68
N TYR A 105 1.67 0.19 -0.60
CA TYR A 105 2.50 0.66 0.51
C TYR A 105 3.14 2.02 0.21
N TYR A 106 3.17 2.92 1.20
CA TYR A 106 3.84 4.21 1.10
C TYR A 106 4.47 4.62 2.43
N SER A 107 5.42 5.55 2.37
CA SER A 107 6.02 6.14 3.56
C SER A 107 5.34 7.46 3.89
N LEU A 108 4.93 7.63 5.15
CA LEU A 108 4.61 8.93 5.68
C LEU A 108 5.92 9.68 5.79
N ALA A 109 6.07 10.82 5.09
CA ALA A 109 7.20 11.68 5.31
C ALA A 109 7.23 12.01 6.81
N LEU A 110 8.21 11.49 7.55
CA LEU A 110 8.54 12.00 8.87
C LEU A 110 8.84 13.46 8.62
N GLY A 111 7.95 14.34 9.11
CA GLY A 111 7.93 15.75 8.75
C GLY A 111 9.36 16.25 8.64
N ASN A 112 9.70 16.78 7.45
CA ASN A 112 10.99 17.43 7.23
C ASN A 112 11.26 18.24 8.49
N HIS A 113 12.38 17.96 9.16
CA HIS A 113 12.99 18.96 10.01
C HIS A 113 12.92 20.24 9.19
N VAL A 114 12.15 21.22 9.68
CA VAL A 114 12.38 22.60 9.33
C VAL A 114 13.82 22.84 9.76
N ARG A 115 14.78 22.55 8.87
CA ARG A 115 16.05 23.23 8.89
C ARG A 115 15.67 24.65 8.57
N ASP A 116 15.41 25.40 9.64
CA ASP A 116 15.35 26.83 9.59
C ASP A 116 16.60 27.30 8.82
N PRO A 117 16.47 27.88 7.61
CA PRO A 117 17.62 28.39 6.87
C PRO A 117 18.18 29.69 7.48
N HIS A 118 17.76 30.06 8.70
CA HIS A 118 18.08 31.36 9.29
C HIS A 118 18.72 31.27 10.68
N VAL A 119 19.74 30.44 10.81
CA VAL A 119 20.83 30.74 11.77
C VAL A 119 22.13 30.76 11.00
N ASP A 120 22.50 31.95 10.55
CA ASP A 120 23.83 32.27 10.08
C ASP A 120 24.83 32.08 11.24
N PRO A 121 25.78 31.13 11.18
CA PRO A 121 26.77 30.92 12.23
C PRO A 121 27.97 31.88 12.11
N GLY A 122 27.90 32.93 11.30
CA GLY A 122 29.07 33.69 10.88
C GLY A 122 28.92 35.21 10.94
N MET A 123 28.74 35.79 12.13
CA MET A 123 29.13 37.19 12.36
C MET A 123 30.14 37.27 13.50
N PRO A 124 31.41 37.63 13.23
CA PRO A 124 32.37 37.93 14.27
C PRO A 124 31.93 39.22 14.99
N VAL A 125 31.85 39.16 16.32
CA VAL A 125 31.76 40.36 17.16
C VAL A 125 33.09 41.09 17.02
N GLY A 126 33.12 42.11 16.15
CA GLY A 126 34.23 43.03 16.05
C GLY A 126 34.34 43.84 17.33
N GLU A 127 35.48 43.68 18.00
CA GLU A 127 36.04 44.69 18.88
C GLU A 127 36.29 45.98 18.09
N ASP A 128 35.81 47.10 18.62
CA ASP A 128 36.37 48.45 18.54
C ASP A 128 35.74 49.17 19.74
N GLY A 129 36.45 49.65 20.77
CA GLY A 129 37.67 50.42 20.71
C GLY A 129 37.34 51.89 21.05
N GLY A 130 37.75 52.35 22.24
CA GLY A 130 38.11 53.76 22.42
C GLY A 130 37.17 54.69 23.21
N ALA A 131 37.52 54.88 24.49
CA ALA A 131 37.73 56.17 25.18
C ALA A 131 36.80 57.38 24.91
N LYS A 132 36.14 57.85 25.98
CA LYS A 132 36.50 59.07 26.72
C LYS A 132 35.84 59.11 28.09
#